data_AF-A0A7M7HJA8-F1
#
_entry.id   AF-A0A7M7HJA8-F1
#
_cell.length_a   1.000
_cell.length_b   1.000
_cell.length_c   1.000
_cell.angle_alpha   90.00
_cell.angle_beta   90.00
_cell.angle_gamma   90.00
#
_symmetry.space_group_name_H-M   'P 1'
#
loop_
_entity.id
_entity.type
_entity.pdbx_description
1 polymer ?
#
loop_
_entity_poly.entity_id
_entity_poly.type
_entity_poly.pdbx_seq_one_letter_code
_entity_poly.pdbx_strand_id
1 'polypeptide(L)'
;MNNFFCGLHLLVSMAETISSSFKTYEDMHTDPNPGAASIPGVNVSKTEAGTTRFVRTACKAFSKGGDEKSGCHRAWKTFLKRCNITKTYLLNFHGNRFNVIFLLGGCVYHLHNNITEFLSKVHGTPNKLLKAVHADVGVPVYIVGCRVLGLLNKLITAPLWRITEKEGHILDLCQTYTSLHTFLGECISDDSKLEEFMQGNLSCFPEELISKDEVLESLTEKTEHDGEVHSMLKHTFIALHQLLERVTKDYLPGGKYHNLQEDETYVSETASAPKHNKLPERIFGYLDFLLKKDPMLLPSLMKHKLCSFLTKHHNI
;
A
#
# COMPACT_ATOMS: atom_id res chain seq x y z
N MET A 1 28.95 -13.62 7.46
CA MET A 1 28.19 -12.36 7.34
C MET A 1 26.75 -12.64 7.75
N ASN A 2 26.24 -11.90 8.73
CA ASN A 2 24.84 -12.00 9.16
C ASN A 2 23.97 -11.24 8.16
N ASN A 3 23.28 -11.98 7.27
CA ASN A 3 22.40 -11.41 6.27
C ASN A 3 20.97 -11.46 6.79
N PHE A 4 20.54 -10.36 7.41
CA PHE A 4 19.17 -10.20 7.89
C PHE A 4 18.24 -9.68 6.78
N PHE A 5 16.99 -10.12 6.80
CA PHE A 5 15.95 -9.61 5.92
C PHE A 5 15.31 -8.36 6.53
N CYS A 6 15.58 -7.18 5.95
CA CYS A 6 15.02 -5.91 6.41
C CYS A 6 13.48 -5.90 6.32
N GLY A 7 12.80 -5.47 7.38
CA GLY A 7 11.34 -5.55 7.45
C GLY A 7 10.59 -4.67 6.45
N LEU A 8 11.22 -3.62 5.91
CA LEU A 8 10.61 -2.85 4.83
C LEU A 8 10.56 -3.57 3.50
N HIS A 9 11.52 -4.47 3.24
CA HIS A 9 11.49 -5.28 2.02
C HIS A 9 10.29 -6.22 2.03
N LEU A 10 9.85 -6.70 3.21
CA LEU A 10 8.60 -7.46 3.31
C LEU A 10 7.43 -6.66 2.76
N LEU A 11 7.26 -5.41 3.19
CA LEU A 11 6.16 -4.55 2.75
C LEU A 11 6.19 -4.25 1.24
N VAL A 12 7.39 -4.08 0.65
CA VAL A 12 7.53 -4.00 -0.81
C VAL A 12 7.08 -5.28 -1.48
N SER A 13 7.58 -6.43 -1.01
CA SER A 13 7.24 -7.72 -1.59
C SER A 13 5.75 -8.05 -1.43
N MET A 14 5.09 -7.59 -0.36
CA MET A 14 3.63 -7.70 -0.20
C MET A 14 2.91 -6.89 -1.28
N ALA A 15 3.32 -5.64 -1.54
CA ALA A 15 2.70 -4.81 -2.58
C ALA A 15 2.85 -5.42 -4.00
N GLU A 16 4.02 -5.99 -4.31
CA GLU A 16 4.29 -6.67 -5.58
C GLU A 16 3.49 -7.97 -5.74
N THR A 17 3.44 -8.76 -4.67
CA THR A 17 2.68 -10.03 -4.63
C THR A 17 1.20 -9.77 -4.81
N ILE A 18 0.66 -8.75 -4.15
CA ILE A 18 -0.75 -8.36 -4.26
C ILE A 18 -1.06 -7.83 -5.65
N SER A 19 -0.21 -7.00 -6.23
CA SER A 19 -0.44 -6.52 -7.61
C SER A 19 -0.56 -7.70 -8.59
N SER A 20 0.26 -8.74 -8.42
CA SER A 20 0.20 -9.95 -9.25
C SER A 20 -1.04 -10.82 -8.96
N SER A 21 -1.38 -10.97 -7.67
CA SER A 21 -2.56 -11.70 -7.21
C SER A 21 -3.86 -11.04 -7.70
N PHE A 22 -3.96 -9.71 -7.56
CA PHE A 22 -5.09 -8.93 -8.04
C PHE A 22 -5.24 -9.04 -9.55
N LYS A 23 -4.14 -8.95 -10.31
CA LYS A 23 -4.19 -9.11 -11.77
C LYS A 23 -4.77 -10.47 -12.14
N THR A 24 -4.31 -11.54 -11.49
CA THR A 24 -4.80 -12.90 -11.71
C THR A 24 -6.29 -13.01 -11.37
N TYR A 25 -6.70 -12.44 -10.23
CA TYR A 25 -8.10 -12.42 -9.81
C TYR A 25 -8.98 -11.65 -10.80
N GLU A 26 -8.58 -10.45 -11.18
CA GLU A 26 -9.31 -9.59 -12.12
C GLU A 26 -9.46 -10.27 -13.49
N ASP A 27 -8.41 -10.91 -14.02
CA ASP A 27 -8.48 -11.63 -15.29
C ASP A 27 -9.51 -12.77 -15.29
N MET A 28 -9.79 -13.37 -14.12
CA MET A 28 -10.78 -14.42 -13.96
C MET A 28 -12.21 -13.89 -13.77
N HIS A 29 -12.38 -12.63 -13.34
CA HIS A 29 -13.66 -12.08 -12.89
C HIS A 29 -14.11 -10.84 -13.68
N THR A 30 -13.42 -10.49 -14.76
CA THR A 30 -13.77 -9.36 -15.61
C THR A 30 -13.78 -9.72 -17.08
N ASP A 31 -14.61 -9.02 -17.86
CA ASP A 31 -14.61 -9.14 -19.32
C ASP A 31 -13.28 -8.68 -19.93
N PRO A 32 -12.95 -9.11 -21.17
CA PRO A 32 -11.78 -8.60 -21.87
C PRO A 32 -11.80 -7.08 -22.02
N ASN A 33 -10.72 -6.43 -21.60
CA ASN A 33 -10.52 -4.97 -21.66
C ASN A 33 -11.57 -4.15 -20.85
N PRO A 34 -11.72 -4.39 -19.54
CA PRO A 34 -12.69 -3.66 -18.72
C PRO A 34 -12.17 -2.24 -18.37
N GLY A 35 -13.10 -1.35 -18.01
CA GLY A 35 -12.79 -0.01 -17.52
C GLY A 35 -11.96 0.81 -18.53
N ALA A 36 -10.87 1.40 -18.08
CA ALA A 36 -9.99 2.25 -18.90
C ALA A 36 -9.46 1.56 -20.17
N ALA A 37 -9.34 0.23 -20.16
CA ALA A 37 -8.90 -0.54 -21.32
C ALA A 37 -9.91 -0.51 -22.48
N SER A 38 -11.19 -0.26 -22.18
CA SER A 38 -12.24 -0.09 -23.20
C SER A 38 -12.21 1.29 -23.89
N ILE A 39 -11.44 2.25 -23.36
CA ILE A 39 -11.46 3.63 -23.83
C ILE A 39 -10.50 3.81 -25.02
N PRO A 40 -11.00 4.25 -26.20
CA PRO A 40 -10.16 4.43 -27.38
C PRO A 40 -8.97 5.38 -27.14
N GLY A 41 -7.77 4.90 -27.46
CA GLY A 41 -6.54 5.68 -27.34
C GLY A 41 -6.03 5.86 -25.91
N VAL A 42 -6.54 5.11 -24.94
CA VAL A 42 -5.93 4.89 -23.63
C VAL A 42 -5.13 3.59 -23.68
N ASN A 43 -3.81 3.69 -23.46
CA ASN A 43 -2.95 2.51 -23.40
C ASN A 43 -2.82 2.05 -21.95
N VAL A 44 -3.31 0.86 -21.65
CA VAL A 44 -3.15 0.22 -20.35
C VAL A 44 -1.99 -0.78 -20.38
N SER A 45 -1.28 -0.92 -19.27
CA SER A 45 -0.28 -1.99 -19.14
C SER A 45 -0.98 -3.35 -19.06
N LYS A 46 -0.45 -4.36 -19.77
CA LYS A 46 -0.96 -5.73 -19.69
C LYS A 46 -0.53 -6.45 -18.40
N THR A 47 0.48 -5.94 -17.71
CA THR A 47 1.06 -6.55 -16.51
C THR A 47 0.57 -5.90 -15.21
N GLU A 48 -0.10 -4.76 -15.29
CA GLU A 48 -0.63 -4.03 -14.13
C GLU A 48 -2.08 -4.47 -13.85
N ALA A 49 -2.41 -4.75 -12.59
CA ALA A 49 -3.79 -4.91 -12.15
C ALA A 49 -4.60 -3.61 -12.40
N GLY A 50 -5.82 -3.76 -12.87
CA GLY A 50 -6.76 -2.67 -13.08
C GLY A 50 -7.09 -1.92 -11.79
N THR A 51 -7.20 -2.60 -10.65
CA THR A 51 -7.32 -1.93 -9.34
C THR A 51 -6.13 -1.01 -9.08
N THR A 52 -4.90 -1.50 -9.27
CA THR A 52 -3.67 -0.71 -9.07
C THR A 52 -3.64 0.50 -10.02
N ARG A 53 -4.00 0.29 -11.29
CA ARG A 53 -4.14 1.37 -12.28
C ARG A 53 -5.18 2.39 -11.84
N PHE A 54 -6.34 1.95 -11.35
CA PHE A 54 -7.42 2.82 -10.91
C PHE A 54 -6.95 3.70 -9.75
N VAL A 55 -6.35 3.11 -8.71
CA VAL A 55 -5.79 3.86 -7.59
C VAL A 55 -4.77 4.91 -8.05
N ARG A 56 -3.84 4.49 -8.91
CA ARG A 56 -2.79 5.37 -9.44
C ARG A 56 -3.36 6.52 -10.28
N THR A 57 -4.32 6.24 -11.16
CA THR A 57 -4.91 7.25 -12.05
C THR A 57 -5.85 8.20 -11.29
N ALA A 58 -6.61 7.72 -10.32
CA ALA A 58 -7.40 8.56 -9.41
C ALA A 58 -6.50 9.51 -8.63
N CYS A 59 -5.39 9.02 -8.07
CA CYS A 59 -4.41 9.86 -7.40
C CYS A 59 -3.78 10.88 -8.34
N LYS A 60 -3.42 10.48 -9.56
CA LYS A 60 -2.90 11.39 -10.59
C LYS A 60 -3.90 12.49 -10.96
N ALA A 61 -5.20 12.17 -11.01
CA ALA A 61 -6.26 13.12 -11.35
C ALA A 61 -6.58 14.11 -10.21
N PHE A 62 -6.61 13.63 -8.96
CA PHE A 62 -7.25 14.34 -7.86
C PHE A 62 -6.31 14.82 -6.75
N SER A 63 -5.08 14.29 -6.66
CA SER A 63 -4.13 14.71 -5.62
C SER A 63 -3.50 16.07 -5.88
N LYS A 64 -3.07 16.73 -4.81
CA LYS A 64 -2.28 17.96 -4.91
C LYS A 64 -0.91 17.63 -5.50
N GLY A 65 -0.53 18.31 -6.59
CA GLY A 65 0.72 18.02 -7.30
C GLY A 65 0.70 16.72 -8.10
N GLY A 66 -0.50 16.22 -8.46
CA GLY A 66 -0.69 15.18 -9.46
C GLY A 66 -0.40 15.70 -10.88
N ASP A 67 -1.28 15.40 -11.84
CA ASP A 67 -1.13 15.92 -13.21
C ASP A 67 -1.69 17.35 -13.31
N GLU A 68 -0.83 18.35 -13.48
CA GLU A 68 -1.27 19.75 -13.59
C GLU A 68 -2.02 20.06 -14.89
N LYS A 69 -1.81 19.25 -15.94
CA LYS A 69 -2.42 19.45 -17.25
C LYS A 69 -3.74 18.71 -17.41
N SER A 70 -3.80 17.48 -16.90
CA SER A 70 -4.92 16.56 -17.10
C SER A 70 -5.72 16.28 -15.82
N GLY A 71 -5.17 16.62 -14.66
CA GLY A 71 -5.85 16.49 -13.36
C GLY A 71 -6.73 17.70 -13.05
N CYS A 72 -7.54 17.56 -12.00
CA CYS A 72 -8.56 18.54 -11.63
C CYS A 72 -8.62 18.78 -10.11
N HIS A 73 -7.49 18.65 -9.41
CA HIS A 73 -7.38 18.78 -7.94
C HIS A 73 -8.16 19.95 -7.33
N ARG A 74 -8.08 21.16 -7.92
CA ARG A 74 -8.76 22.36 -7.37
C ARG A 74 -10.28 22.23 -7.43
N ALA A 75 -10.81 21.76 -8.56
CA ALA A 75 -12.25 21.54 -8.74
C ALA A 75 -12.73 20.40 -7.83
N TRP A 76 -11.98 19.30 -7.79
CA TRP A 76 -12.24 18.16 -6.90
C TRP A 76 -12.28 18.56 -5.42
N LYS A 77 -11.26 19.29 -4.94
CA LYS A 77 -11.22 19.79 -3.56
C LYS A 77 -12.40 20.70 -3.22
N THR A 78 -12.86 21.50 -4.19
CA THR A 78 -14.02 22.38 -4.01
C THR A 78 -15.31 21.56 -3.92
N PHE A 79 -15.44 20.52 -4.74
CA PHE A 79 -16.56 19.58 -4.68
C PHE A 79 -16.60 18.83 -3.35
N LEU A 80 -15.49 18.23 -2.89
CA LEU A 80 -15.44 17.52 -1.61
C LEU A 80 -15.89 18.38 -0.42
N LYS A 81 -15.49 19.66 -0.39
CA LYS A 81 -15.95 20.60 0.63
C LYS A 81 -17.47 20.77 0.66
N ARG A 82 -18.14 20.71 -0.50
CA ARG A 82 -19.61 20.76 -0.59
C ARG A 82 -20.26 19.48 -0.06
N CYS A 83 -19.55 18.35 -0.16
CA CYS A 83 -19.93 17.07 0.43
C CYS A 83 -19.53 16.94 1.92
N ASN A 84 -19.15 18.04 2.58
CA ASN A 84 -18.63 18.06 3.95
C ASN A 84 -17.33 17.25 4.19
N ILE A 85 -16.59 16.94 3.12
CA ILE A 85 -15.30 16.25 3.19
C ILE A 85 -14.19 17.30 3.08
N THR A 86 -13.52 17.59 4.19
CA THR A 86 -12.47 18.62 4.26
C THR A 86 -11.06 18.06 4.05
N LYS A 87 -10.88 16.76 4.31
CA LYS A 87 -9.62 16.04 4.21
C LYS A 87 -9.33 15.66 2.76
N THR A 88 -8.11 15.94 2.31
CA THR A 88 -7.62 15.46 1.02
C THR A 88 -6.96 14.09 1.23
N TYR A 89 -7.74 13.02 1.08
CA TYR A 89 -7.23 11.65 1.27
C TYR A 89 -6.23 11.21 0.20
N LEU A 90 -6.41 11.67 -1.04
CA LEU A 90 -5.58 11.25 -2.16
C LEU A 90 -4.26 12.04 -2.21
N LEU A 91 -3.15 11.31 -2.11
CA LEU A 91 -1.79 11.82 -2.20
C LEU A 91 -1.20 11.53 -3.59
N ASN A 92 -0.09 12.19 -3.93
CA ASN A 92 0.63 11.84 -5.15
C ASN A 92 1.19 10.41 -5.00
N PHE A 93 0.90 9.57 -6.00
CA PHE A 93 1.33 8.18 -6.04
C PHE A 93 2.86 8.04 -6.18
N HIS A 94 3.52 9.00 -6.82
CA HIS A 94 4.97 8.97 -7.02
C HIS A 94 5.73 9.37 -5.74
N GLY A 95 6.69 8.54 -5.32
CA GLY A 95 7.64 8.86 -4.25
C GLY A 95 7.45 8.09 -2.94
N ASN A 96 6.35 7.36 -2.74
CA ASN A 96 6.10 6.56 -1.53
C ASN A 96 6.00 5.07 -1.88
N ARG A 97 7.10 4.31 -1.76
CA ARG A 97 7.19 2.96 -2.34
C ARG A 97 6.60 1.82 -1.50
N PHE A 98 6.56 1.96 -0.17
CA PHE A 98 6.44 0.80 0.70
C PHE A 98 5.02 0.47 1.16
N ASN A 99 4.13 1.46 1.30
CA ASN A 99 2.76 1.23 1.79
C ASN A 99 1.69 2.08 1.07
N VAL A 100 2.07 2.85 0.05
CA VAL A 100 1.17 3.87 -0.51
C VAL A 100 -0.02 3.27 -1.25
N ILE A 101 0.16 2.12 -1.92
CA ILE A 101 -0.90 1.47 -2.69
C ILE A 101 -2.03 1.00 -1.77
N PHE A 102 -1.70 0.45 -0.60
CA PHE A 102 -2.65 0.03 0.42
C PHE A 102 -3.45 1.21 0.96
N LEU A 103 -2.73 2.25 1.40
CA LEU A 103 -3.35 3.47 1.91
C LEU A 103 -4.28 4.11 0.88
N LEU A 104 -3.78 4.32 -0.34
CA LEU A 104 -4.52 4.99 -1.39
C LEU A 104 -5.67 4.12 -1.92
N GLY A 105 -5.54 2.79 -1.89
CA GLY A 105 -6.64 1.86 -2.19
C GLY A 105 -7.83 2.09 -1.26
N GLY A 106 -7.60 2.12 0.05
CA GLY A 106 -8.64 2.43 1.02
C GLY A 106 -9.24 3.83 0.85
N CYS A 107 -8.41 4.83 0.55
CA CYS A 107 -8.89 6.19 0.30
C CYS A 107 -9.72 6.30 -1.00
N VAL A 108 -9.35 5.58 -2.06
CA VAL A 108 -10.10 5.54 -3.32
C VAL A 108 -11.41 4.81 -3.11
N TYR A 109 -11.42 3.72 -2.35
CA TYR A 109 -12.66 3.07 -1.93
C TYR A 109 -13.54 4.03 -1.15
N HIS A 110 -13.05 4.70 -0.11
CA HIS A 110 -13.86 5.66 0.65
C HIS A 110 -14.50 6.77 -0.23
N LEU A 111 -13.81 7.18 -1.31
CA LEU A 111 -14.24 8.27 -2.18
C LEU A 111 -14.92 7.82 -3.49
N HIS A 112 -15.10 6.53 -3.75
CA HIS A 112 -15.51 6.04 -5.08
C HIS A 112 -16.85 6.64 -5.54
N ASN A 113 -17.84 6.72 -4.64
CA ASN A 113 -19.14 7.34 -4.93
C ASN A 113 -18.99 8.83 -5.27
N ASN A 114 -18.16 9.56 -4.52
CA ASN A 114 -17.88 10.97 -4.81
C ASN A 114 -17.15 11.14 -6.14
N ILE A 115 -16.23 10.24 -6.49
CA ILE A 115 -15.52 10.24 -7.78
C ILE A 115 -16.52 10.04 -8.92
N THR A 116 -17.42 9.05 -8.79
CA THR A 116 -18.47 8.78 -9.77
C THR A 116 -19.39 9.98 -9.95
N GLU A 117 -19.88 10.57 -8.86
CA GLU A 117 -20.77 11.73 -8.92
C GLU A 117 -20.07 12.93 -9.58
N PHE A 118 -18.84 13.22 -9.16
CA PHE A 118 -18.09 14.35 -9.67
C PHE A 118 -17.83 14.24 -11.17
N LEU A 119 -17.37 13.08 -11.64
CA LEU A 119 -17.07 12.86 -13.06
C LEU A 119 -18.32 12.73 -13.92
N SER A 120 -19.44 12.25 -13.37
CA SER A 120 -20.68 12.06 -14.14
C SER A 120 -21.56 13.31 -14.19
N LYS A 121 -21.61 14.10 -13.11
CA LYS A 121 -22.63 15.17 -12.94
C LYS A 121 -22.06 16.57 -12.77
N VAL A 122 -20.83 16.71 -12.27
CA VAL A 122 -20.29 18.03 -11.85
C VAL A 122 -19.23 18.56 -12.79
N HIS A 123 -18.21 17.75 -13.08
CA HIS A 123 -17.04 18.18 -13.85
C HIS A 123 -16.97 17.57 -15.25
N GLY A 124 -17.50 16.35 -15.41
CA GLY A 124 -17.35 15.59 -16.65
C GLY A 124 -15.96 14.96 -16.80
N THR A 125 -15.71 14.43 -18.00
CA THR A 125 -14.47 13.72 -18.36
C THR A 125 -13.77 14.36 -19.58
N PRO A 126 -13.30 15.61 -19.48
CA PRO A 126 -12.80 16.38 -20.63
C PRO A 126 -11.53 15.82 -21.28
N ASN A 127 -10.80 14.93 -20.60
CA ASN A 127 -9.54 14.38 -21.08
C ASN A 127 -9.44 12.87 -20.83
N LYS A 128 -8.44 12.23 -21.44
CA LYS A 128 -8.23 10.77 -21.37
C LYS A 128 -7.99 10.26 -19.95
N LEU A 129 -7.33 11.03 -19.08
CA LEU A 129 -7.10 10.63 -17.69
C LEU A 129 -8.43 10.53 -16.95
N LEU A 130 -9.28 11.54 -17.04
CA LEU A 130 -10.58 11.54 -16.35
C LEU A 130 -11.56 10.53 -16.95
N LYS A 131 -11.50 10.28 -18.27
CA LYS A 131 -12.24 9.17 -18.91
C LYS A 131 -11.79 7.81 -18.37
N ALA A 132 -10.48 7.60 -18.24
CA ALA A 132 -9.94 6.35 -17.69
C ALA A 132 -10.39 6.14 -16.23
N VAL A 133 -10.29 7.17 -15.38
CA VAL A 133 -10.75 7.10 -13.98
C VAL A 133 -12.25 6.82 -13.89
N HIS A 134 -13.07 7.49 -14.72
CA HIS A 134 -14.52 7.28 -14.74
C HIS A 134 -14.90 5.89 -15.24
N ALA A 135 -14.15 5.34 -16.20
CA ALA A 135 -14.37 3.97 -16.66
C ALA A 135 -13.97 2.95 -15.60
N ASP A 136 -12.82 3.13 -14.95
CA ASP A 136 -12.32 2.21 -13.92
C ASP A 136 -13.18 2.21 -12.64
N VAL A 137 -13.72 3.36 -12.21
CA VAL A 137 -14.64 3.40 -11.05
C VAL A 137 -15.96 2.66 -11.32
N GLY A 138 -16.32 2.48 -12.59
CA GLY A 138 -17.48 1.71 -13.01
C GLY A 138 -17.27 0.19 -13.07
N VAL A 139 -16.08 -0.32 -12.73
CA VAL A 139 -15.78 -1.76 -12.71
C VAL A 139 -15.87 -2.28 -11.27
N PRO A 140 -16.90 -3.08 -10.91
CA PRO A 140 -17.11 -3.52 -9.53
C PRO A 140 -15.90 -4.21 -8.90
N VAL A 141 -15.24 -5.09 -9.65
CA VAL A 141 -14.05 -5.82 -9.19
C VAL A 141 -12.91 -4.87 -8.79
N TYR A 142 -12.79 -3.70 -9.42
CA TYR A 142 -11.76 -2.72 -9.04
C TYR A 142 -12.10 -1.97 -7.75
N ILE A 143 -13.40 -1.77 -7.48
CA ILE A 143 -13.87 -1.21 -6.20
C ILE A 143 -13.65 -2.22 -5.08
N VAL A 144 -13.97 -3.50 -5.33
CA VAL A 144 -13.67 -4.63 -4.44
C VAL A 144 -12.17 -4.66 -4.12
N GLY A 145 -11.30 -4.60 -5.13
CA GLY A 145 -9.85 -4.56 -4.93
C GLY A 145 -9.39 -3.35 -4.11
N CYS A 146 -9.98 -2.17 -4.32
CA CYS A 146 -9.67 -0.99 -3.50
C CYS A 146 -10.06 -1.20 -2.03
N ARG A 147 -11.19 -1.86 -1.76
CA ARG A 147 -11.62 -2.21 -0.41
C ARG A 147 -10.63 -3.18 0.25
N VAL A 148 -10.24 -4.24 -0.47
CA VAL A 148 -9.24 -5.21 0.01
C VAL A 148 -7.93 -4.52 0.37
N LEU A 149 -7.41 -3.64 -0.51
CA LEU A 149 -6.20 -2.83 -0.22
C LEU A 149 -6.36 -1.97 1.03
N GLY A 150 -7.53 -1.37 1.22
CA GLY A 150 -7.85 -0.56 2.39
C GLY A 150 -7.86 -1.36 3.68
N LEU A 151 -8.51 -2.52 3.70
CA LEU A 151 -8.54 -3.43 4.86
C LEU A 151 -7.13 -3.91 5.21
N LEU A 152 -6.35 -4.34 4.21
CA LEU A 152 -4.95 -4.70 4.37
C LEU A 152 -4.13 -3.54 4.93
N ASN A 153 -4.35 -2.31 4.46
CA ASN A 153 -3.68 -1.14 5.02
C ASN A 153 -3.97 -0.98 6.51
N LYS A 154 -5.25 -0.97 6.87
CA LYS A 154 -5.70 -0.64 8.22
C LYS A 154 -5.31 -1.70 9.24
N LEU A 155 -5.42 -2.97 8.87
CA LEU A 155 -5.34 -4.09 9.79
C LEU A 155 -4.03 -4.87 9.69
N ILE A 156 -3.24 -4.72 8.62
CA ILE A 156 -2.00 -5.49 8.42
C ILE A 156 -0.80 -4.58 8.12
N THR A 157 -0.77 -3.91 6.97
CA THR A 157 0.46 -3.31 6.47
C THR A 157 0.84 -2.02 7.18
N ALA A 158 -0.12 -1.17 7.59
CA ALA A 158 0.20 0.02 8.40
C ALA A 158 0.61 -0.36 9.83
N PRO A 159 -0.07 -1.27 10.56
CA PRO A 159 0.43 -1.79 11.83
C PRO A 159 1.84 -2.40 11.72
N LEU A 160 2.08 -3.25 10.72
CA LEU A 160 3.39 -3.84 10.46
C LEU A 160 4.46 -2.78 10.19
N TRP A 161 4.14 -1.77 9.39
CA TRP A 161 5.02 -0.63 9.13
C TRP A 161 5.38 0.13 10.41
N ARG A 162 4.40 0.40 11.29
CA ARG A 162 4.63 1.08 12.58
C ARG A 162 5.53 0.27 13.50
N ILE A 163 5.35 -1.04 13.58
CA ILE A 163 6.24 -1.93 14.36
C ILE A 163 7.65 -1.91 13.77
N THR A 164 7.76 -2.00 12.45
CA THR A 164 9.05 -2.00 11.75
C THR A 164 9.79 -0.67 11.94
N GLU A 165 9.06 0.45 12.04
CA GLU A 165 9.60 1.80 12.29
C GLU A 165 10.09 2.05 13.71
N LYS A 166 9.59 1.32 14.70
CA LYS A 166 10.05 1.50 16.07
C LYS A 166 11.52 1.12 16.18
N GLU A 167 12.25 1.82 17.04
CA GLU A 167 13.62 1.44 17.39
C GLU A 167 13.66 0.00 17.94
N GLY A 168 14.80 -0.64 17.75
CA GLY A 168 15.05 -1.99 18.23
C GLY A 168 15.78 -2.86 17.22
N HIS A 169 15.90 -4.13 17.57
CA HIS A 169 16.70 -5.09 16.83
C HIS A 169 15.86 -5.82 15.78
N ILE A 170 16.48 -6.21 14.66
CA ILE A 170 15.79 -6.92 13.59
C ILE A 170 15.16 -8.26 14.03
N LEU A 171 15.73 -8.90 15.06
CA LEU A 171 15.20 -10.14 15.63
C LEU A 171 13.88 -9.95 16.39
N ASP A 172 13.55 -8.74 16.84
CA ASP A 172 12.25 -8.48 17.48
C ASP A 172 11.07 -8.71 16.51
N LEU A 173 11.34 -8.78 15.20
CA LEU A 173 10.34 -9.09 14.18
C LEU A 173 10.00 -10.58 14.09
N CYS A 174 10.77 -11.50 14.71
CA CYS A 174 10.49 -12.94 14.70
C CYS A 174 9.07 -13.25 15.17
N GLN A 175 8.68 -12.71 16.33
CA GLN A 175 7.33 -12.89 16.86
C GLN A 175 6.27 -12.25 15.97
N THR A 176 6.57 -11.06 15.41
CA THR A 176 5.63 -10.34 14.53
C THR A 176 5.35 -11.15 13.26
N TYR A 177 6.38 -11.69 12.61
CA TYR A 177 6.24 -12.51 11.41
C TYR A 177 5.56 -13.84 11.71
N THR A 178 5.86 -14.45 12.84
CA THR A 178 5.19 -15.69 13.27
C THR A 178 3.70 -15.46 13.50
N SER A 179 3.32 -14.42 14.24
CA SER A 179 1.92 -14.06 14.47
C SER A 179 1.18 -13.73 13.17
N LEU A 180 1.81 -12.97 12.25
CA LEU A 180 1.21 -12.67 10.96
C LEU A 180 1.05 -13.92 10.08
N HIS A 181 2.05 -14.79 10.04
CA HIS A 181 2.00 -16.05 9.27
C HIS A 181 0.86 -16.96 9.78
N THR A 182 0.81 -17.21 11.10
CA THR A 182 -0.25 -18.00 11.72
C THR A 182 -1.62 -17.40 11.45
N PHE A 183 -1.77 -16.09 11.64
CA PHE A 183 -3.03 -15.39 11.41
C PHE A 183 -3.55 -15.56 9.99
N LEU A 184 -2.69 -15.37 8.97
CA LEU A 184 -3.10 -15.57 7.58
C LEU A 184 -3.51 -17.04 7.34
N GLY A 185 -2.78 -18.01 7.89
CA GLY A 185 -3.12 -19.43 7.78
C GLY A 185 -4.49 -19.78 8.37
N GLU A 186 -4.81 -19.18 9.53
CA GLU A 186 -6.11 -19.32 10.18
C GLU A 186 -7.24 -18.71 9.32
N CYS A 187 -7.09 -17.48 8.83
CA CYS A 187 -8.08 -16.85 7.95
C CYS A 187 -8.27 -17.56 6.60
N ILE A 188 -7.25 -18.27 6.10
CA ILE A 188 -7.37 -19.08 4.89
C ILE A 188 -8.22 -20.34 5.16
N SER A 189 -8.08 -20.92 6.35
CA SER A 189 -8.69 -22.19 6.73
C SER A 189 -10.08 -22.04 7.35
N ASP A 190 -10.40 -20.87 7.90
CA ASP A 190 -11.65 -20.57 8.59
C ASP A 190 -12.29 -19.29 8.03
N ASP A 191 -13.37 -19.45 7.28
CA ASP A 191 -14.11 -18.34 6.67
C ASP A 191 -14.72 -17.40 7.72
N SER A 192 -15.04 -17.89 8.92
CA SER A 192 -15.59 -17.02 9.99
C SER A 192 -14.56 -15.99 10.46
N LYS A 193 -13.29 -16.38 10.57
CA LYS A 193 -12.19 -15.44 10.87
C LYS A 193 -11.97 -14.44 9.75
N LEU A 194 -12.14 -14.86 8.50
CA LEU A 194 -12.01 -13.95 7.35
C LEU A 194 -13.15 -12.92 7.34
N GLU A 195 -14.37 -13.33 7.70
CA GLU A 195 -15.51 -12.43 7.87
C GLU A 195 -15.28 -11.44 9.03
N GLU A 196 -14.78 -11.88 10.18
CA GLU A 196 -14.44 -10.99 11.30
C GLU A 196 -13.35 -9.97 10.91
N PHE A 197 -12.35 -10.39 10.12
CA PHE A 197 -11.35 -9.49 9.55
C PHE A 197 -11.98 -8.43 8.63
N MET A 198 -12.90 -8.83 7.75
CA MET A 198 -13.62 -7.91 6.85
C MET A 198 -14.44 -6.87 7.61
N GLN A 199 -15.01 -7.26 8.75
CA GLN A 199 -15.76 -6.39 9.65
C GLN A 199 -14.85 -5.48 10.50
N GLY A 200 -13.52 -5.67 10.43
CA GLY A 200 -12.54 -4.90 11.19
C GLY A 200 -12.45 -5.29 12.66
N ASN A 201 -13.00 -6.46 13.04
CA ASN A 201 -13.03 -6.96 14.41
C ASN A 201 -11.84 -7.88 14.74
N LEU A 202 -11.08 -8.31 13.72
CA LEU A 202 -9.98 -9.23 13.86
C LEU A 202 -8.69 -8.69 13.22
N SER A 203 -7.59 -8.75 13.97
CA SER A 203 -6.23 -8.44 13.51
C SER A 203 -5.20 -9.24 14.32
N CYS A 204 -4.06 -9.54 13.71
CA CYS A 204 -2.91 -10.11 14.41
C CYS A 204 -2.04 -9.07 15.12
N PHE A 205 -2.42 -7.79 15.07
CA PHE A 205 -1.68 -6.69 15.68
C PHE A 205 -2.45 -6.10 16.86
N PRO A 206 -1.73 -5.52 17.84
CA PRO A 206 -2.36 -4.80 18.93
C PRO A 206 -3.28 -3.67 18.46
N GLU A 207 -4.40 -3.50 19.16
CA GLU A 207 -5.48 -2.56 18.80
C GLU A 207 -4.99 -1.10 18.72
N GLU A 208 -4.01 -0.72 19.54
CA GLU A 208 -3.43 0.61 19.56
C GLU A 208 -2.68 0.97 18.26
N LEU A 209 -2.32 -0.02 17.44
CA LEU A 209 -1.71 0.20 16.14
C LEU A 209 -2.75 0.37 15.03
N ILE A 210 -4.04 0.13 15.30
CA ILE A 210 -5.11 0.21 14.31
C ILE A 210 -5.73 1.60 14.35
N SER A 211 -5.74 2.26 13.20
CA SER A 211 -6.29 3.62 13.06
C SER A 211 -7.78 3.55 12.75
N LYS A 212 -8.61 3.76 13.77
CA LYS A 212 -10.08 3.91 13.65
C LYS A 212 -10.44 5.29 13.15
N ASP A 213 -10.64 5.40 11.84
CA ASP A 213 -11.12 6.62 11.20
C ASP A 213 -12.27 6.29 10.24
N GLU A 214 -12.89 7.34 9.72
CA GLU A 214 -13.93 7.34 8.68
C GLU A 214 -13.62 6.43 7.46
N VAL A 215 -12.34 6.19 7.15
CA VAL A 215 -11.96 5.28 6.06
C VAL A 215 -12.14 3.83 6.52
N LEU A 216 -11.69 3.47 7.72
CA LEU A 216 -11.95 2.13 8.27
C LEU A 216 -13.45 1.88 8.41
N GLU A 217 -14.22 2.86 8.90
CA GLU A 217 -15.67 2.76 8.99
C GLU A 217 -16.32 2.45 7.64
N SER A 218 -15.91 3.16 6.56
CA SER A 218 -16.42 2.86 5.22
C SER A 218 -16.00 1.47 4.73
N LEU A 219 -14.78 1.01 5.07
CA LEU A 219 -14.27 -0.29 4.62
C LEU A 219 -14.98 -1.47 5.28
N THR A 220 -15.52 -1.31 6.49
CA THR A 220 -16.19 -2.37 7.24
C THR A 220 -17.71 -2.34 7.12
N GLU A 221 -18.25 -1.34 6.41
CA GLU A 221 -19.68 -1.27 6.11
C GLU A 221 -20.12 -2.45 5.21
N LYS A 222 -21.30 -3.00 5.50
CA LYS A 222 -21.86 -4.12 4.73
C LYS A 222 -22.28 -3.65 3.34
N THR A 223 -21.88 -4.39 2.31
CA THR A 223 -22.21 -4.07 0.90
C THR A 223 -22.72 -5.29 0.15
N GLU A 224 -23.31 -5.07 -1.03
CA GLU A 224 -23.70 -6.16 -1.92
C GLU A 224 -22.48 -6.94 -2.47
N HIS A 225 -21.30 -6.32 -2.46
CA HIS A 225 -20.05 -6.89 -2.97
C HIS A 225 -19.26 -7.70 -1.92
N ASP A 226 -19.81 -7.93 -0.72
CA ASP A 226 -19.10 -8.61 0.36
C ASP A 226 -18.62 -10.02 -0.03
N GLY A 227 -19.39 -10.75 -0.84
CA GLY A 227 -18.96 -12.06 -1.34
C GLY A 227 -17.71 -12.00 -2.24
N GLU A 228 -17.60 -10.97 -3.07
CA GLU A 228 -16.45 -10.75 -3.95
C GLU A 228 -15.23 -10.27 -3.14
N VAL A 229 -15.45 -9.42 -2.13
CA VAL A 229 -14.42 -8.97 -1.18
C VAL A 229 -13.85 -10.17 -0.42
N HIS A 230 -14.72 -11.06 0.08
CA HIS A 230 -14.32 -12.29 0.75
C HIS A 230 -13.47 -13.18 -0.17
N SER A 231 -13.94 -13.44 -1.39
CA SER A 231 -13.24 -14.24 -2.39
C SER A 231 -11.86 -13.65 -2.76
N MET A 232 -11.79 -12.34 -3.01
CA MET A 232 -10.55 -11.65 -3.36
C MET A 232 -9.57 -11.57 -2.18
N LEU A 233 -10.06 -11.38 -0.95
CA LEU A 233 -9.25 -11.44 0.27
C LEU A 233 -8.65 -12.82 0.47
N LYS A 234 -9.44 -13.88 0.33
CA LYS A 234 -8.96 -15.27 0.46
C LYS A 234 -7.86 -15.57 -0.54
N HIS A 235 -8.07 -15.21 -1.81
CA HIS A 235 -7.05 -15.32 -2.86
C HIS A 235 -5.77 -14.54 -2.52
N THR A 236 -5.92 -13.33 -1.96
CA THR A 236 -4.80 -12.48 -1.56
C THR A 236 -4.05 -13.03 -0.35
N PHE A 237 -4.76 -13.55 0.66
CA PHE A 237 -4.18 -14.11 1.87
C PHE A 237 -3.34 -15.34 1.55
N ILE A 238 -3.80 -16.21 0.64
CA ILE A 238 -3.01 -17.35 0.16
C ILE A 238 -1.67 -16.88 -0.43
N ALA A 239 -1.71 -15.86 -1.31
CA ALA A 239 -0.50 -15.32 -1.93
C ALA A 239 0.45 -14.68 -0.89
N LEU A 240 -0.09 -13.94 0.09
CA LEU A 240 0.69 -13.33 1.16
C LEU A 240 1.28 -14.36 2.13
N HIS A 241 0.54 -15.42 2.45
CA HIS A 241 1.02 -16.50 3.31
C HIS A 241 2.22 -17.21 2.66
N GLN A 242 2.11 -17.57 1.38
CA GLN A 242 3.22 -18.14 0.59
C GLN A 242 4.43 -17.20 0.49
N LEU A 243 4.18 -15.89 0.37
CA LEU A 243 5.24 -14.89 0.39
C LEU A 243 5.98 -14.93 1.73
N LEU A 244 5.27 -14.85 2.85
CA LEU A 244 5.86 -14.85 4.19
C LEU A 244 6.70 -16.10 4.43
N GLU A 245 6.15 -17.27 4.15
CA GLU A 245 6.85 -18.54 4.30
C GLU A 245 8.19 -18.54 3.54
N ARG A 246 8.22 -17.95 2.33
CA ARG A 246 9.42 -17.85 1.51
C ARG A 246 10.41 -16.80 2.01
N VAL A 247 9.97 -15.58 2.31
CA VAL A 247 10.89 -14.44 2.55
C VAL A 247 11.26 -14.25 4.01
N THR A 248 10.44 -14.74 4.94
CA THR A 248 10.70 -14.70 6.39
C THR A 248 11.03 -16.08 6.96
N LYS A 249 11.34 -17.09 6.13
CA LYS A 249 11.65 -18.47 6.55
C LYS A 249 12.61 -18.55 7.73
N ASP A 250 13.68 -17.75 7.71
CA ASP A 250 14.70 -17.77 8.76
C ASP A 250 14.20 -17.23 10.11
N TYR A 251 13.11 -16.45 10.12
CA TYR A 251 12.51 -15.84 11.32
C TYR A 251 11.36 -16.68 11.90
N LEU A 252 10.76 -17.55 11.09
CA LEU A 252 9.65 -18.42 11.48
C LEU A 252 10.13 -19.61 12.34
N PRO A 253 9.23 -20.32 13.05
CA PRO A 253 9.58 -21.49 13.85
C PRO A 253 10.43 -22.52 13.07
N GLY A 254 11.55 -22.94 13.65
CA GLY A 254 12.54 -23.82 13.00
C GLY A 254 13.50 -23.10 12.04
N GLY A 255 13.34 -21.79 11.83
CA GLY A 255 14.24 -20.94 11.08
C GLY A 255 15.52 -20.59 11.85
N LYS A 256 16.55 -20.16 11.11
CA LYS A 256 17.89 -19.87 11.63
C LYS A 256 17.90 -18.85 12.78
N TYR A 257 17.03 -17.85 12.74
CA TYR A 257 17.02 -16.70 13.64
C TYR A 257 15.94 -16.78 14.73
N HIS A 258 15.01 -17.73 14.64
CA HIS A 258 13.81 -17.78 15.49
C HIS A 258 14.12 -17.79 16.99
N ASN A 259 15.11 -18.58 17.42
CA ASN A 259 15.49 -18.73 18.83
C ASN A 259 16.73 -17.89 19.23
N LEU A 260 17.28 -17.08 18.31
CA LEU A 260 18.51 -16.33 18.58
C LEU A 260 18.26 -15.01 19.31
N GLN A 261 17.00 -14.66 19.57
CA GLN A 261 16.67 -13.47 20.36
C GLN A 261 17.10 -13.62 21.83
N GLU A 262 17.20 -14.85 22.34
CA GLU A 262 17.63 -15.16 23.70
C GLU A 262 19.15 -15.40 23.81
N ASP A 263 19.86 -15.47 22.69
CA ASP A 263 21.33 -15.61 22.67
C ASP A 263 21.98 -14.23 22.85
N GLU A 264 22.33 -13.91 24.10
CA GLU A 264 22.95 -12.62 24.46
C GLU A 264 24.24 -12.33 23.68
N THR A 265 25.02 -13.37 23.34
CA THR A 265 26.27 -13.20 22.59
C THR A 265 25.95 -12.80 21.16
N TYR A 266 25.03 -13.52 20.50
CA TYR A 266 24.63 -13.21 19.13
C TYR A 266 23.95 -11.85 19.01
N VAL A 267 23.07 -11.50 19.96
CA VAL A 267 22.41 -10.19 20.01
C VAL A 267 23.45 -9.08 20.22
N SER A 268 24.43 -9.28 21.10
CA SER A 268 25.51 -8.30 21.30
C SER A 268 26.35 -8.12 20.03
N GLU A 269 26.70 -9.20 19.34
CA GLU A 269 27.45 -9.16 18.07
C GLU A 269 26.66 -8.48 16.93
N THR A 270 25.34 -8.50 17.01
CA THR A 270 24.45 -7.97 15.96
C THR A 270 23.71 -6.69 16.37
N ALA A 271 24.02 -6.10 17.52
CA ALA A 271 23.29 -4.97 18.10
C ALA A 271 23.11 -3.77 17.17
N SER A 272 24.00 -3.60 16.17
CA SER A 272 23.90 -2.55 15.15
C SER A 272 22.92 -2.85 14.01
N ALA A 273 22.18 -3.97 14.03
CA ALA A 273 21.26 -4.37 12.97
C ALA A 273 19.83 -3.84 13.23
N PRO A 274 19.44 -2.71 12.61
CA PRO A 274 18.11 -2.13 12.80
C PRO A 274 17.04 -2.96 12.09
N LYS A 275 15.78 -2.77 12.51
CA LYS A 275 14.59 -3.33 11.84
C LYS A 275 14.43 -2.88 10.39
N HIS A 276 14.95 -1.69 10.06
CA HIS A 276 14.77 -1.06 8.77
C HIS A 276 15.98 -0.30 8.25
N ASN A 277 16.01 -0.04 6.94
CA ASN A 277 17.05 0.73 6.25
C ASN A 277 16.58 2.09 5.68
N LYS A 278 15.53 2.72 6.25
CA LYS A 278 14.95 3.99 5.71
C LYS A 278 15.95 5.09 5.48
N LEU A 279 16.87 5.28 6.43
CA LEU A 279 17.84 6.36 6.35
C LEU A 279 18.75 6.16 5.12
N PRO A 280 19.45 5.02 4.96
CA PRO A 280 20.16 4.70 3.73
C PRO A 280 19.30 4.88 2.47
N GLU A 281 18.08 4.32 2.43
CA GLU A 281 17.19 4.41 1.27
C GLU A 281 16.82 5.86 0.91
N ARG A 282 16.55 6.71 1.91
CA ARG A 282 16.26 8.14 1.69
C ARG A 282 17.47 8.88 1.15
N ILE A 283 18.66 8.60 1.69
CA ILE A 283 19.91 9.22 1.24
C ILE A 283 20.18 8.85 -0.22
N PHE A 284 20.12 7.55 -0.56
CA PHE A 284 20.33 7.08 -1.92
C PHE A 284 19.25 7.57 -2.89
N GLY A 285 17.98 7.59 -2.45
CA GLY A 285 16.89 8.15 -3.25
C GLY A 285 17.06 9.64 -3.53
N TYR A 286 17.50 10.42 -2.53
CA TYR A 286 17.78 11.84 -2.73
C TYR A 286 19.01 12.07 -3.63
N LEU A 287 20.05 11.25 -3.48
CA LEU A 287 21.22 11.27 -4.35
C LEU A 287 20.84 10.96 -5.81
N ASP A 288 20.07 9.92 -6.06
CA ASP A 288 19.58 9.56 -7.41
C ASP A 288 18.73 10.68 -8.02
N PHE A 289 17.86 11.31 -7.22
CA PHE A 289 17.11 12.49 -7.65
C PHE A 289 18.03 13.65 -8.05
N LEU A 290 19.05 13.96 -7.24
CA LEU A 290 20.01 15.01 -7.55
C LEU A 290 20.77 14.73 -8.85
N LEU A 291 21.23 13.49 -9.05
CA LEU A 291 21.93 13.07 -10.27
C LEU A 291 21.05 13.13 -11.52
N LYS A 292 19.76 12.78 -11.41
CA LYS A 292 18.80 12.89 -12.53
C LYS A 292 18.45 14.34 -12.86
N LYS A 293 18.31 15.18 -11.84
CA LYS A 293 17.95 16.59 -12.01
C LYS A 293 19.12 17.43 -12.53
N ASP A 294 20.32 17.12 -12.08
CA ASP A 294 21.54 17.84 -12.43
C ASP A 294 22.73 16.85 -12.56
N PRO A 295 22.91 16.25 -13.75
CA PRO A 295 23.96 15.25 -13.99
C PRO A 295 25.38 15.80 -13.85
N MET A 296 25.56 17.13 -13.92
CA MET A 296 26.86 17.80 -13.81
C MET A 296 27.12 18.35 -12.41
N LEU A 297 26.26 18.03 -11.44
CA LEU A 297 26.40 18.53 -10.08
C LEU A 297 27.75 18.10 -9.49
N LEU A 298 28.55 19.08 -9.07
CA LEU A 298 29.88 18.82 -8.50
C LEU A 298 29.77 17.97 -7.21
N PRO A 299 30.68 17.01 -6.97
CA PRO A 299 30.70 16.19 -5.76
C PRO A 299 30.67 16.98 -4.44
N SER A 300 31.33 18.14 -4.41
CA SER A 300 31.33 19.04 -3.25
C SER A 300 29.95 19.65 -2.96
N LEU A 301 29.23 20.06 -4.00
CA LEU A 301 27.86 20.56 -3.89
C LEU A 301 26.86 19.45 -3.55
N MET A 302 27.05 18.24 -4.10
CA MET A 302 26.28 17.05 -3.72
C MET A 302 26.42 16.74 -2.23
N LYS A 303 27.65 16.71 -1.72
CA LYS A 303 27.94 16.49 -0.30
C LYS A 303 27.24 17.53 0.57
N HIS A 304 27.33 18.81 0.21
CA HIS A 304 26.66 19.89 0.95
C HIS A 304 25.12 19.72 0.96
N LYS A 305 24.50 19.41 -0.18
CA LYS A 305 23.05 19.16 -0.27
C LYS A 305 22.62 17.94 0.54
N LEU A 306 23.40 16.85 0.53
CA LEU A 306 23.15 15.66 1.34
C LEU A 306 23.29 15.94 2.84
N CYS A 307 24.34 16.64 3.26
CA CYS A 307 24.52 17.04 4.66
C CYS A 307 23.37 17.93 5.14
N SER A 308 22.91 18.89 4.33
CA SER A 308 21.76 19.75 4.64
C SER A 308 20.44 18.97 4.72
N PHE A 309 20.24 17.98 3.83
CA PHE A 309 19.11 17.07 3.89
C PHE A 309 19.11 16.25 5.18
N LEU A 310 20.25 15.69 5.56
CA LEU A 310 20.42 14.92 6.80
C LEU A 310 20.13 15.78 8.04
N THR A 311 20.67 17.00 8.13
CA THR A 311 20.42 17.88 9.29
C THR A 311 18.96 18.32 9.41
N LYS A 312 18.24 18.49 8.29
CA LYS A 312 16.81 18.81 8.31
C LYS A 312 15.91 17.65 8.70
N HIS A 313 16.37 16.41 8.54
CA HIS A 313 15.57 15.21 8.72
C HIS A 313 16.03 14.30 9.88
N HIS A 314 17.07 14.69 10.62
CA HIS A 314 17.57 13.99 11.82
C HIS A 314 17.26 14.69 13.16
N ASN A 315 16.55 15.82 13.16
CA ASN A 315 15.98 16.42 14.38
C ASN A 315 14.51 15.98 14.58
N ILE A 316 14.25 14.67 14.59
CA ILE A 316 13.00 14.05 15.07
C ILE A 316 13.40 12.81 15.85
#